data_AF-A0A7S0UGQ4-F1
#
_entry.id   AF-A0A7S0UGQ4-F1
#
_cell.length_a   1.000
_cell.length_b   1.000
_cell.length_c   1.000
_cell.angle_alpha   90.00
_cell.angle_beta   90.00
_cell.angle_gamma   90.00
#
_symmetry.space_group_name_H-M   'P 1'
#
loop_
_entity.id
_entity.type
_entity.pdbx_description
1 polymer ?
#
loop_
_entity_poly.entity_id
_entity_poly.type
_entity_poly.pdbx_seq_one_letter_code
_entity_poly.pdbx_strand_id
1 'polypeptide(L)'
;MGSKEAMDKGSSTRYLMNSKETIRVEQGVSGAVVDKGSLYQFLPHLHMCLRQALQDVGMKSLQELHQGNEEGVTRFEKRTAAAQAEGRVHTVQHVQGSTYGS
;
A
#
# COMPACT_ATOMS: atom_id res chain seq x y z
N MET A 1 -15.39 -6.08 2.44
CA MET A 1 -14.69 -6.97 1.50
C MET A 1 -15.70 -7.41 0.47
N GLY A 2 -15.53 -7.03 -0.80
CA GLY A 2 -16.58 -7.12 -1.83
C GLY A 2 -16.39 -8.22 -2.87
N SER A 3 -15.48 -9.18 -2.65
CA SER A 3 -15.36 -10.38 -3.48
C SER A 3 -16.40 -11.42 -3.09
N LYS A 4 -16.80 -12.28 -4.02
CA LYS A 4 -17.75 -13.38 -3.79
C LYS A 4 -17.45 -14.17 -2.53
N GLU A 5 -16.22 -14.65 -2.43
CA GLU A 5 -15.74 -15.52 -1.35
C GLU A 5 -15.80 -14.83 0.02
N ALA A 6 -15.52 -13.53 0.07
CA ALA A 6 -15.61 -12.76 1.30
C ALA A 6 -17.05 -12.41 1.68
N MET A 7 -17.93 -12.25 0.69
CA MET A 7 -19.35 -12.03 0.91
C MET A 7 -20.06 -13.28 1.45
N ASP A 8 -19.69 -14.46 0.92
CA ASP A 8 -20.22 -15.76 1.32
C ASP A 8 -19.77 -16.15 2.74
N LYS A 9 -18.55 -15.77 3.17
CA LYS A 9 -17.99 -16.05 4.50
C LYS A 9 -18.45 -15.11 5.62
N GLY A 10 -19.38 -14.19 5.37
CA GLY A 10 -20.01 -13.40 6.44
C GLY A 10 -20.01 -11.88 6.25
N SER A 11 -19.67 -11.34 5.06
CA SER A 11 -20.01 -9.92 4.82
C SER A 11 -21.53 -9.70 4.72
N SER A 12 -22.30 -10.75 4.44
CA SER A 12 -23.77 -10.70 4.26
C SER A 12 -24.58 -10.75 5.57
N THR A 13 -23.99 -11.11 6.71
CA THR A 13 -24.73 -11.32 7.98
C THR A 13 -25.03 -10.05 8.76
N ARG A 14 -24.51 -8.88 8.34
CA ARG A 14 -24.68 -7.62 9.07
C ARG A 14 -26.02 -6.91 8.91
N TYR A 15 -26.82 -7.22 7.86
CA TYR A 15 -28.04 -6.47 7.55
C TYR A 15 -29.22 -7.31 7.06
N LEU A 16 -29.51 -8.45 7.69
CA LEU A 16 -30.77 -9.21 7.52
C LEU A 16 -31.28 -9.30 6.05
N MET A 17 -30.39 -9.36 5.06
CA MET A 17 -30.73 -9.54 3.65
C MET A 17 -31.07 -11.02 3.44
N ASN A 18 -32.20 -11.43 4.02
CA ASN A 18 -32.76 -12.77 3.90
C ASN A 18 -33.84 -12.83 2.80
N SER A 19 -34.09 -11.72 2.11
CA SER A 19 -34.91 -11.68 0.90
C SER A 19 -34.06 -12.09 -0.30
N LYS A 20 -34.38 -13.26 -0.86
CA LYS A 20 -33.71 -13.99 -1.95
C LYS A 20 -33.61 -13.26 -3.31
N GLU A 21 -33.70 -11.94 -3.36
CA GLU A 21 -33.94 -11.22 -4.62
C GLU A 21 -33.17 -9.89 -4.79
N THR A 22 -32.04 -9.72 -4.10
CA THR A 22 -31.11 -8.63 -4.43
C THR A 22 -29.97 -9.18 -5.28
N ILE A 23 -29.91 -8.80 -6.56
CA ILE A 23 -28.77 -9.09 -7.45
C ILE A 23 -27.49 -8.62 -6.73
N ARG A 24 -26.62 -9.56 -6.36
CA ARG A 24 -25.34 -9.23 -5.73
C ARG A 24 -24.32 -8.92 -6.81
N VAL A 25 -23.79 -7.70 -6.79
CA VAL A 25 -22.72 -7.27 -7.71
C VAL A 25 -21.41 -7.30 -6.93
N GLU A 26 -20.50 -8.17 -7.35
CA GLU A 26 -19.14 -8.22 -6.81
C GLU A 26 -18.39 -6.95 -7.19
N GLN A 27 -17.78 -6.29 -6.20
CA GLN A 27 -16.97 -5.08 -6.39
C GLN A 27 -15.49 -5.31 -6.03
N GLY A 28 -15.15 -6.54 -5.65
CA GLY A 28 -13.81 -6.95 -5.32
C GLY A 28 -13.44 -8.24 -6.04
N VAL A 29 -12.14 -8.48 -6.16
CA VAL A 29 -11.58 -9.71 -6.71
C VAL A 29 -11.01 -10.56 -5.60
N SER A 30 -10.97 -11.88 -5.81
CA SER A 30 -10.20 -12.81 -4.99
C SER A 30 -8.90 -13.14 -5.72
N GLY A 31 -7.80 -13.23 -4.98
CA GLY A 31 -6.48 -13.52 -5.53
C GLY A 31 -5.51 -13.98 -4.45
N ALA A 32 -4.42 -14.63 -4.87
CA ALA A 32 -3.34 -15.07 -4.00
C ALA A 32 -2.16 -14.09 -4.09
N VAL A 33 -1.50 -13.86 -2.96
CA VAL A 33 -0.28 -13.04 -2.86
C VAL A 33 0.83 -13.92 -2.30
N VAL A 34 2.03 -13.80 -2.85
CA VAL A 34 3.23 -14.51 -2.37
C VAL A 34 3.54 -14.10 -0.93
N ASP A 35 3.99 -15.06 -0.13
CA ASP A 35 4.44 -14.83 1.24
C ASP A 35 5.53 -13.74 1.31
N LYS A 36 5.48 -12.94 2.38
CA LYS A 36 6.37 -11.81 2.64
C LYS A 36 7.29 -12.06 3.85
N GLY A 37 7.21 -13.25 4.46
CA GLY A 37 8.01 -13.60 5.62
C GLY A 37 7.47 -13.03 6.93
N SER A 38 8.31 -13.05 7.97
CA SER A 38 7.90 -12.74 9.34
C SER A 38 7.63 -11.25 9.56
N LEU A 39 6.55 -10.93 10.27
CA LEU A 39 6.25 -9.56 10.72
C LEU A 39 7.35 -8.97 11.61
N TYR A 40 8.05 -9.81 12.38
CA TYR A 40 9.17 -9.37 13.21
C TYR A 40 10.36 -8.85 12.39
N GLN A 41 10.48 -9.25 11.12
CA GLN A 41 11.50 -8.73 10.21
C GLN A 41 10.94 -7.56 9.38
N PHE A 42 9.69 -7.69 8.92
CA PHE A 42 9.06 -6.71 8.05
C PHE A 42 8.78 -5.37 8.74
N LEU A 43 8.26 -5.37 9.98
CA LEU A 43 7.90 -4.14 10.69
C LEU A 43 9.13 -3.26 11.04
N PRO A 44 10.23 -3.79 11.59
CA PRO A 44 11.44 -2.98 11.81
C PRO A 44 11.99 -2.40 10.51
N HIS A 45 11.93 -3.17 9.42
CA HIS A 45 12.36 -2.68 8.11
C HIS A 45 11.51 -1.50 7.64
N LEU A 46 10.18 -1.60 7.69
CA LEU A 46 9.29 -0.49 7.36
C LEU A 46 9.55 0.74 8.23
N HIS A 47 9.78 0.54 9.53
CA HIS A 47 10.10 1.63 10.45
C HIS A 47 11.41 2.34 10.07
N MET A 48 12.44 1.59 9.67
CA MET A 48 13.70 2.16 9.17
C MET A 48 13.51 2.94 7.87
N CYS A 49 12.75 2.41 6.91
CA CYS A 49 12.42 3.12 5.68
C CYS A 49 11.66 4.43 5.94
N LEU A 50 10.71 4.42 6.88
CA LEU A 50 9.97 5.62 7.24
C LEU A 50 10.89 6.69 7.86
N ARG A 51 11.82 6.28 8.72
CA ARG A 51 12.83 7.20 9.30
C ARG A 51 13.75 7.77 8.24
N GLN A 52 14.22 6.95 7.30
CA GLN A 52 15.05 7.42 6.19
C GLN A 52 14.27 8.41 5.32
N ALA A 53 13.02 8.11 4.96
CA ALA A 53 12.18 9.02 4.19
C ALA A 53 11.96 10.36 4.89
N LEU A 54 11.75 10.35 6.22
CA LEU A 54 11.66 11.57 7.01
C LEU A 54 12.97 12.38 6.96
N GLN A 55 14.12 11.71 7.07
CA GLN A 55 15.42 12.35 6.94
C GLN A 55 15.64 12.95 5.55
N ASP A 56 15.29 12.24 4.48
CA ASP A 56 15.45 12.70 3.10
C ASP A 56 14.59 13.96 2.83
N VAL A 57 13.42 14.05 3.45
CA VAL A 57 12.55 15.24 3.40
C VAL A 57 12.99 16.34 4.38
N GLY A 58 13.86 16.03 5.34
CA GLY A 58 14.38 16.97 6.33
C GLY A 58 13.50 17.16 7.58
N MET A 59 12.62 16.21 7.88
CA MET A 59 11.68 16.26 9.01
C MET A 59 12.09 15.27 10.11
N LYS A 60 11.89 15.62 11.38
CA LYS A 60 12.24 14.77 12.53
C LYS A 60 11.08 13.91 13.00
N SER A 61 9.85 14.25 12.62
CA SER A 61 8.64 13.52 13.01
C SER A 61 7.53 13.66 11.97
N LEU A 62 6.53 12.78 12.06
CA LEU A 62 5.31 12.89 11.25
C LEU A 62 4.51 14.16 11.55
N GLN A 63 4.53 14.63 12.80
CA GLN A 63 3.87 15.88 13.18
C GLN A 63 4.52 17.08 12.50
N GLU A 64 5.85 17.14 12.51
CA GLU A 64 6.62 18.18 11.81
C GLU A 64 6.41 18.11 10.29
N LEU A 65 6.35 16.91 9.71
CA LEU A 65 6.04 16.73 8.29
C LEU A 65 4.66 17.29 7.92
N HIS A 66 3.63 17.01 8.73
CA HIS A 66 2.27 17.52 8.49
C HIS A 66 2.22 19.05 8.63
N GLN A 67 2.83 19.60 9.67
CA GLN A 67 2.94 21.05 9.85
C GLN A 67 3.69 21.70 8.69
N GLY A 68 4.83 21.15 8.29
CA GLY A 68 5.60 21.64 7.15
C GLY A 68 4.83 21.55 5.83
N ASN A 69 3.90 20.62 5.67
CA ASN A 69 3.00 20.57 4.52
C ASN A 69 1.96 21.70 4.55
N GLU A 70 1.35 21.96 5.72
CA GLU A 70 0.37 23.04 5.89
C GLU A 70 0.99 24.43 5.71
N GLU A 71 2.21 24.61 6.22
CA GLU A 71 2.99 25.86 6.12
C GLU A 71 3.67 26.01 4.74
N GLY A 72 3.63 24.99 3.89
CA GLY A 72 4.26 24.99 2.57
C GLY A 72 5.79 24.92 2.59
N VAL A 73 6.40 24.49 3.71
CA VAL A 73 7.82 24.16 3.79
C VAL A 73 8.11 22.91 2.96
N THR A 74 7.29 21.87 3.08
CA THR A 74 7.37 20.66 2.27
C THR A 74 6.84 20.94 0.86
N ARG A 75 7.62 20.58 -0.16
CA ARG A 75 7.26 20.79 -1.57
C ARG A 75 7.05 19.46 -2.28
N PHE A 76 6.09 19.46 -3.21
CA PHE A 76 5.76 18.30 -4.02
C PHE A 76 5.84 18.66 -5.50
N GLU A 77 6.27 17.68 -6.31
CA GLU A 77 6.34 17.80 -7.76
C GLU A 77 5.50 16.72 -8.42
N LYS A 78 4.69 17.11 -9.40
CA LYS A 78 3.93 16.15 -10.21
C LYS A 78 4.87 15.47 -11.20
N ARG A 79 4.83 14.14 -11.23
CA ARG A 79 5.62 13.34 -12.19
C ARG A 79 4.74 12.87 -13.35
N THR A 80 5.24 13.02 -14.57
CA THR A 80 4.64 12.45 -15.78
C THR A 80 4.76 10.93 -15.79
N ALA A 81 3.99 10.24 -16.64
CA ALA A 81 4.09 8.79 -16.78
C ALA A 81 5.51 8.33 -17.17
N ALA A 82 6.19 9.09 -18.03
CA ALA A 82 7.57 8.83 -18.41
C ALA A 82 8.54 8.97 -17.22
N ALA A 83 8.44 10.05 -16.44
CA ALA A 83 9.28 10.25 -15.25
C ALA A 83 9.06 9.17 -14.17
N GLN A 84 7.85 8.61 -14.07
CA GLN A 84 7.58 7.48 -13.18
C GLN A 84 8.19 6.17 -13.70
N ALA A 85 8.19 5.94 -15.02
CA ALA A 85 8.82 4.78 -15.63
C ALA A 85 10.34 4.83 -15.44
N GLU A 86 10.95 6.00 -15.67
CA GLU A 86 12.38 6.25 -15.45
C GLU A 86 12.77 6.18 -13.97
N GLY A 87 11.91 6.63 -13.05
CA GLY A 87 12.20 6.57 -11.61
C GLY A 87 12.26 5.14 -11.04
N ARG A 88 11.83 4.12 -11.79
CA ARG A 88 11.93 2.70 -11.41
C ARG A 88 13.20 2.09 -11.98
N VAL A 89 13.54 0.87 -11.55
CA VAL A 89 14.63 0.12 -12.18
C VAL A 89 14.28 -0.14 -13.65
N HIS A 90 15.11 0.37 -14.56
CA HIS A 90 14.95 0.24 -16.01
C HIS A 90 16.32 0.12 -16.67
N THR A 91 16.38 -0.33 -17.93
CA THR A 91 17.64 -0.49 -18.71
C THR A 91 18.61 -1.53 -18.14
N VAL A 92 18.09 -2.61 -17.55
CA VAL A 92 18.85 -3.76 -17.05
C VAL A 92 18.21 -5.07 -17.51
N GLN A 93 19.03 -6.04 -17.91
CA GLN A 93 18.55 -7.31 -18.49
C GLN A 93 18.02 -8.29 -17.42
N HIS A 94 18.63 -8.29 -16.24
CA HIS A 94 18.22 -9.11 -15.11
C HIS A 94 18.22 -8.28 -13.83
N VAL A 95 17.12 -8.36 -13.08
CA VAL A 95 16.96 -7.73 -11.77
C VAL A 95 16.40 -8.77 -10.83
N GLN A 96 17.12 -9.05 -9.76
CA GLN A 96 16.58 -9.81 -8.65
C GLN A 96 15.93 -8.83 -7.68
N GLY A 97 14.63 -8.96 -7.46
CA GLY A 97 13.93 -8.14 -6.48
C GLY A 97 14.47 -8.41 -5.09
N SER A 98 14.83 -7.36 -4.35
CA SER A 98 15.21 -7.51 -2.94
C SER A 98 13.98 -7.95 -2.14
N THR A 99 13.95 -9.21 -1.72
CA THR A 99 12.96 -9.75 -0.80
C THR A 99 13.49 -9.59 0.61
N TYR A 100 12.82 -8.79 1.43
CA TYR A 100 13.13 -8.71 2.85
C TYR A 100 12.69 -10.00 3.55
N GLY A 101 13.62 -10.70 4.21
CA GLY A 101 13.30 -11.84 5.09
C GLY A 101 13.51 -13.24 4.50
N SER A 102 14.55 -13.47 3.69
CA SER A 102 15.14 -14.82 3.51
C SER A 102 16.11 -15.15 4.64
#